data_AF-A0AA39WCH5-F1
#
_entry.id   AF-A0AA39WCH5-F1
#
_cell.length_a   1.000
_cell.length_b   1.000
_cell.length_c   1.000
_cell.angle_alpha   90.00
_cell.angle_beta   90.00
_cell.angle_gamma   90.00
#
_symmetry.space_group_name_H-M   'P 1'
#
loop_
_entity.id
_entity.type
_entity.pdbx_description
1 polymer ?
#
loop_
_entity_poly.entity_id
_entity_poly.type
_entity_poly.pdbx_seq_one_letter_code
_entity_poly.pdbx_strand_id
1 'polypeptide(L)'
;HPTFRPPRVIRAMPPYQITRIGWGYFTVQAYIILKAGYTWISEDAQPTPDGVEKGMLPLEWMLSFDGDGSMGRCRLKYKHEISAEDSDSSYDDDSEYEE
;
A
#
# COMPACT_ATOMS: atom_id res chain seq x y z
N HIS A 1 -9.04 -3.08 -13.46
CA HIS A 1 -9.65 -3.29 -14.80
C HIS A 1 -11.19 -3.40 -14.70
N PRO A 2 -11.97 -2.77 -15.59
CA PRO A 2 -13.44 -2.70 -15.50
C PRO A 2 -14.19 -4.04 -15.55
N THR A 3 -13.56 -5.10 -16.08
CA THR A 3 -14.18 -6.43 -16.16
C THR A 3 -14.22 -7.17 -14.83
N PHE A 4 -13.38 -6.79 -13.85
CA PHE A 4 -13.48 -7.33 -12.49
C PHE A 4 -14.63 -6.64 -11.74
N ARG A 5 -15.41 -7.41 -10.97
CA ARG A 5 -16.51 -6.87 -10.16
C ARG A 5 -16.29 -7.19 -8.67
N PRO A 6 -16.22 -6.16 -7.79
CA PRO A 6 -16.07 -4.75 -8.12
C PRO A 6 -14.69 -4.44 -8.75
N PRO A 7 -14.58 -3.41 -9.61
CA PRO A 7 -13.34 -3.06 -10.30
C PRO A 7 -12.33 -2.34 -9.40
N ARG A 8 -12.80 -1.79 -8.27
CA ARG A 8 -12.00 -1.17 -7.20
C ARG A 8 -12.27 -1.91 -5.89
N VAL A 9 -11.19 -2.24 -5.18
CA VAL A 9 -11.24 -2.95 -3.90
C VAL A 9 -10.32 -2.23 -2.93
N ILE A 10 -10.79 -2.00 -1.71
CA ILE A 10 -9.99 -1.41 -0.63
C ILE A 10 -9.66 -2.52 0.37
N ARG A 11 -8.42 -2.51 0.88
CA ARG A 11 -7.95 -3.37 1.96
C ARG A 11 -7.25 -2.49 2.99
N ALA A 12 -7.75 -2.51 4.23
CA ALA A 12 -7.22 -1.68 5.32
C ALA A 12 -6.28 -2.44 6.27
N MET A 13 -6.25 -3.78 6.18
CA MET A 13 -5.46 -4.62 7.07
C MET A 13 -4.52 -5.55 6.29
N PRO A 14 -3.32 -5.84 6.82
CA PRO A 14 -2.42 -6.82 6.25
C PRO A 14 -3.08 -8.21 6.21
N PRO A 15 -2.77 -9.06 5.22
CA PRO A 15 -1.73 -8.91 4.20
C PRO A 15 -2.15 -8.16 2.92
N TYR A 16 -3.23 -7.37 2.95
CA TYR A 16 -3.75 -6.59 1.79
C TYR A 16 -4.03 -7.40 0.52
N GLN A 17 -4.24 -8.71 0.64
CA GLN A 17 -4.38 -9.63 -0.48
C GLN A 17 -5.70 -9.45 -1.26
N ILE A 18 -5.61 -9.59 -2.59
CA ILE A 18 -6.72 -9.63 -3.53
C ILE A 18 -6.55 -10.83 -4.46
N THR A 19 -7.59 -11.65 -4.61
CA THR A 19 -7.62 -12.78 -5.54
C THR A 19 -8.77 -12.60 -6.55
N ARG A 20 -8.48 -12.82 -7.83
CA ARG A 20 -9.43 -12.72 -8.95
C ARG A 20 -9.10 -13.75 -10.02
N ILE A 21 -10.11 -14.12 -10.82
CA ILE A 21 -9.98 -15.02 -11.97
C ILE A 21 -10.21 -14.19 -13.24
N GLY A 22 -9.33 -14.33 -14.23
CA GLY A 22 -9.39 -13.63 -15.51
C GLY A 22 -8.55 -14.35 -16.56
N TRP A 23 -8.78 -14.03 -17.83
CA TRP A 23 -8.21 -14.75 -18.99
C TRP A 23 -7.41 -13.86 -19.95
N GLY A 24 -7.04 -12.63 -19.54
CA GLY A 24 -6.33 -11.67 -20.39
C GLY A 24 -5.23 -10.91 -19.66
N TYR A 25 -4.69 -9.89 -20.31
CA TYR A 25 -3.72 -8.98 -19.69
C TYR A 25 -4.45 -7.84 -18.98
N PHE A 26 -3.94 -7.43 -17.83
CA PHE A 26 -4.56 -6.38 -17.04
C PHE A 26 -3.51 -5.40 -16.53
N THR A 27 -3.69 -4.12 -16.83
CA THR A 27 -2.99 -3.08 -16.06
C THR A 27 -3.60 -3.03 -14.66
N VAL A 28 -2.78 -3.33 -13.66
CA VAL A 28 -3.13 -3.25 -12.25
C VAL A 28 -2.66 -1.90 -11.73
N GLN A 29 -3.60 -1.12 -11.21
CA GLN A 29 -3.34 0.12 -10.51
C GLN A 29 -3.59 -0.13 -9.03
N ALA A 30 -2.57 0.10 -8.20
CA ALA A 30 -2.66 0.03 -6.75
C ALA A 30 -2.33 1.40 -6.16
N TYR A 31 -3.08 1.80 -5.15
CA TYR A 31 -2.85 3.03 -4.41
C TYR A 31 -2.49 2.66 -2.99
N ILE A 32 -1.26 2.93 -2.56
CA ILE A 32 -0.81 2.69 -1.20
C ILE A 32 -0.99 3.97 -0.40
N ILE A 33 -1.94 3.95 0.53
CA ILE A 33 -2.24 5.06 1.43
C ILE A 33 -1.52 4.82 2.76
N LEU A 34 -0.71 5.79 3.18
CA LEU A 34 -0.06 5.75 4.49
C LEU A 34 -1.00 6.20 5.60
N LYS A 35 -0.72 5.79 6.83
CA LYS A 35 -1.41 6.31 8.01
C LYS A 35 -1.14 7.80 8.17
N ALA A 36 -2.03 8.49 8.90
CA ALA A 36 -1.80 9.88 9.29
C ALA A 36 -0.43 10.05 9.97
N GLY A 37 0.21 11.21 9.77
CA GLY A 37 1.57 11.48 10.22
C GLY A 37 2.67 10.96 9.27
N TYR A 38 2.36 10.04 8.36
CA TYR A 38 3.33 9.51 7.40
C TYR A 38 3.12 10.09 5.99
N THR A 39 4.23 10.32 5.29
CA THR A 39 4.20 10.82 3.90
C THR A 39 5.24 10.12 3.03
N TRP A 40 4.95 9.97 1.74
CA TRP A 40 5.87 9.37 0.78
C TRP A 40 6.99 10.33 0.38
N ILE A 41 8.22 9.81 0.31
CA ILE A 41 9.35 10.48 -0.32
C ILE A 41 9.41 10.03 -1.77
N SER A 42 8.45 10.50 -2.56
CA SER A 42 8.36 10.28 -4.01
C SER A 42 7.82 11.53 -4.69
N GLU A 43 8.18 11.73 -5.96
CA GLU A 43 7.59 12.76 -6.83
C GLU A 43 6.22 12.32 -7.36
N ASP A 44 6.02 11.00 -7.53
CA ASP A 44 4.76 10.41 -7.99
C ASP A 44 3.67 10.37 -6.90
N ALA A 45 4.01 10.74 -5.67
CA ALA A 45 3.08 10.73 -4.55
C ALA A 45 1.99 11.79 -4.72
N GLN A 46 0.77 11.40 -4.41
CA GLN A 46 -0.45 12.22 -4.54
C GLN A 46 -1.08 12.48 -3.17
N PRO A 47 -1.93 13.51 -3.05
CA PRO A 47 -2.75 13.73 -1.86
C PRO A 47 -3.69 12.55 -1.59
N THR A 48 -3.93 12.22 -0.32
CA THR A 48 -4.97 11.26 0.05
C THR A 48 -6.37 11.85 -0.17
N PRO A 49 -7.43 11.01 -0.23
CA PRO A 49 -8.81 11.50 -0.25
C PRO A 49 -9.16 12.42 0.93
N ASP A 50 -8.46 12.28 2.06
CA ASP A 50 -8.63 13.09 3.26
C ASP A 50 -7.79 14.38 3.25
N GLY A 51 -7.06 14.65 2.16
CA GLY A 51 -6.29 15.88 1.96
C GLY A 51 -4.86 15.86 2.48
N VAL A 52 -4.32 14.70 2.89
CA VAL A 52 -2.91 14.59 3.33
C VAL A 52 -2.00 14.61 2.12
N GLU A 53 -1.22 15.69 1.98
CA GLU A 53 -0.22 15.85 0.92
C GLU A 53 0.77 14.68 0.87
N LYS A 54 1.00 14.15 -0.34
CA LYS A 54 1.88 12.99 -0.58
C LYS A 54 1.60 11.76 0.30
N GLY A 55 0.39 11.59 0.84
CA GLY A 55 0.04 10.42 1.66
C GLY A 55 -0.35 9.18 0.86
N MET A 56 -0.54 9.30 -0.47
CA MET A 56 -0.90 8.20 -1.37
C MET A 56 0.15 7.99 -2.46
N LEU A 57 0.58 6.75 -2.69
CA LEU A 57 1.48 6.42 -3.80
C LEU A 57 0.77 5.53 -4.82
N PRO A 58 0.50 6.02 -6.04
CA PRO A 58 0.04 5.19 -7.14
C PRO A 58 1.17 4.29 -7.63
N LEU A 59 0.87 3.02 -7.84
CA LEU A 59 1.72 2.04 -8.48
C LEU A 59 0.95 1.42 -9.64
N GLU A 60 1.63 1.22 -10.76
CA GLU A 60 1.05 0.62 -11.94
C GLU A 60 1.97 -0.47 -12.49
N TRP A 61 1.41 -1.62 -12.82
CA TRP A 61 2.12 -2.67 -13.53
C TRP A 61 1.17 -3.47 -14.42
N MET A 62 1.74 -4.12 -15.43
CA MET A 62 1.00 -5.04 -16.28
C MET A 62 1.03 -6.44 -15.65
N LEU A 63 -0.16 -7.01 -15.45
CA LEU A 63 -0.32 -8.42 -15.12
C LEU A 63 -0.52 -9.21 -16.41
N SER A 64 0.50 -10.00 -16.77
CA SER A 64 0.54 -10.90 -17.92
C SER A 64 0.79 -12.34 -17.50
N PHE A 65 0.21 -13.29 -18.24
CA PHE A 65 0.38 -14.72 -17.97
C PHE A 65 1.54 -15.34 -18.78
N ASP A 66 2.00 -14.66 -19.83
CA ASP A 66 3.06 -15.15 -20.74
C ASP A 66 4.48 -14.65 -20.36
N GLY A 67 4.68 -14.04 -19.19
CA GLY A 67 5.97 -13.48 -18.79
C GLY A 67 5.98 -12.78 -17.41
N ASP A 68 6.71 -11.66 -17.29
CA ASP A 68 6.97 -10.84 -16.07
C ASP A 68 5.74 -10.13 -15.47
N GLY A 69 4.56 -10.75 -15.50
CA GLY A 69 3.27 -10.16 -15.08
C GLY A 69 3.13 -9.82 -13.59
N SER A 70 4.23 -9.79 -12.85
CA SER A 70 4.28 -9.43 -11.44
C SER A 70 4.99 -8.11 -11.27
N MET A 71 4.45 -7.23 -10.42
CA MET A 71 5.29 -6.21 -9.81
C MET A 71 6.32 -6.89 -8.92
N GLY A 72 7.60 -6.77 -9.27
CA GLY A 72 8.70 -7.23 -8.42
C GLY A 72 8.77 -6.45 -7.10
N ARG A 73 9.74 -6.81 -6.24
CA ARG A 73 9.97 -6.10 -4.99
C ARG A 73 10.37 -4.65 -5.26
N CYS A 74 9.58 -3.69 -4.77
CA CYS A 74 9.95 -2.28 -4.75
C CYS A 74 10.52 -1.88 -3.38
N ARG A 75 11.47 -0.94 -3.39
CA ARG A 75 11.98 -0.27 -2.19
C ARG A 75 11.49 1.16 -2.21
N LEU A 76 10.58 1.48 -1.29
CA LEU A 76 9.96 2.79 -1.19
C LEU A 76 10.50 3.52 0.05
N LYS A 77 10.51 4.84 0.00
CA LYS A 77 10.92 5.70 1.12
C LYS A 77 9.72 6.50 1.61
N TYR A 78 9.58 6.58 2.92
CA TYR A 78 8.58 7.38 3.61
C TYR A 78 9.25 8.16 4.74
N LYS A 79 8.58 9.21 5.22
CA LYS A 79 8.94 9.92 6.46
C LYS A 79 7.74 9.95 7.40
N HIS A 80 8.03 10.10 8.69
CA HIS A 80 7.04 10.32 9.73
C HIS A 80 7.23 11.75 10.27
N GLU A 81 6.19 12.56 10.19
CA GLU A 81 6.14 13.88 10.79
C GLU A 81 5.49 13.73 12.16
N ILE A 82 6.33 13.67 13.19
CA ILE A 82 5.86 13.61 14.57
C ILE A 82 5.25 14.97 14.91
N SER A 83 3.93 15.06 15.04
CA SER A 83 3.32 16.07 15.90
C SER A 83 3.65 15.69 17.34
N ALA A 84 4.01 16.67 18.18
CA ALA A 84 4.54 16.49 19.54
C ALA A 84 3.62 15.78 20.56
N GLU A 85 2.57 15.11 20.09
CA GLU A 85 1.51 14.50 20.91
C GLU A 85 1.51 12.95 20.85
N ASP A 86 2.25 12.31 19.93
CA ASP A 86 2.21 10.84 19.69
C ASP A 86 3.46 10.08 20.17
N SER A 87 4.28 10.67 21.04
CA SER A 87 5.53 10.06 21.54
C SER A 87 5.33 9.05 22.69
N ASP A 88 4.25 8.26 22.71
CA ASP A 88 3.99 7.26 23.78
C ASP A 88 3.29 5.96 23.32
N SER A 89 3.83 5.30 22.29
CA SER A 89 3.55 3.87 22.13
C SER A 89 4.69 3.11 21.46
N SER A 90 5.79 2.90 22.18
CA SER A 90 6.71 1.79 21.91
C SER A 90 6.14 0.55 22.60
N TYR A 91 5.54 -0.36 21.83
CA TYR A 91 5.29 -1.72 22.31
C TYR A 91 6.61 -2.50 22.19
N ASP A 92 7.42 -2.47 23.24
CA ASP A 92 8.36 -3.56 23.53
C ASP A 92 7.55 -4.70 24.15
N ASP A 93 7.09 -5.63 23.33
CA ASP A 93 6.51 -6.90 23.79
C ASP A 93 7.60 -7.97 23.67
N ASP A 94 8.47 -7.99 24.68
CA ASP A 94 9.46 -9.04 24.93
C ASP A 94 8.91 -9.88 26.09
N SER A 95 8.04 -10.85 25.79
CA SER A 95 7.63 -11.87 26.75
C SER A 95 7.92 -13.27 26.21
N GLU A 96 9.12 -13.76 26.55
CA GLU A 96 9.43 -15.18 26.68
C GLU A 96 8.38 -15.84 27.60
N TYR A 97 7.72 -16.88 27.10
CA TYR A 97 7.04 -17.85 27.95
C TYR A 97 7.80 -19.18 27.84
N GLU A 98 8.60 -19.49 28.87
CA GLU A 98 8.96 -20.86 29.23
C GLU A 98 7.76 -21.49 29.97
N GLU A 99 7.29 -22.65 29.50
CA GLU A 99 7.01 -23.83 30.34
C GLU A 99 7.02 -25.11 29.50
#